data_AF-A0AAW0GW29-F1
#
_entry.id   AF-A0AAW0GW29-F1
#
_cell.length_a   1.000
_cell.length_b   1.000
_cell.length_c   1.000
_cell.angle_alpha   90.00
_cell.angle_beta   90.00
_cell.angle_gamma   90.00
#
_symmetry.space_group_name_H-M   'P 1'
#
loop_
_entity.id
_entity.type
_entity.pdbx_description
1 polymer ?
#
loop_
_entity_poly.entity_id
_entity_poly.type
_entity_poly.pdbx_seq_one_letter_code
_entity_poly.pdbx_strand_id
1 'polypeptide(L)'
;MEPAEKWLLTLRTLPTAQAREELLRFMGVGRKVADCVLLMSLDKMEVVPVDTHVHQIAVKHYGMSGSSKAKTAMTPKLYDDVNNKLASIWGTYAGWAHSVLFTSDLKSFSTYGLPSPSPSASPVKPSKKSKILLENQTTSSISLSTSSSTPSKRKRPAETLTPPKTPVREVSCTSHLRNCTG
;
A
#
# COMPACT_ATOMS: atom_id res chain seq x y z
N MET A 1 -14.28 23.78 11.14
CA MET A 1 -13.18 23.00 10.52
C MET A 1 -12.17 22.78 11.61
N GLU A 2 -11.87 21.52 11.89
CA GLU A 2 -10.94 21.15 12.95
C GLU A 2 -9.51 21.60 12.59
N PRO A 3 -8.63 21.88 13.57
CA PRO A 3 -7.25 22.31 13.29
C PRO A 3 -6.48 21.35 12.38
N ALA A 4 -6.71 20.04 12.52
CA ALA A 4 -6.10 19.01 11.69
C ALA A 4 -6.53 19.07 10.22
N GLU A 5 -7.83 19.32 9.96
CA GLU A 5 -8.36 19.49 8.60
C GLU A 5 -7.74 20.73 7.94
N LYS A 6 -7.64 21.83 8.69
CA LYS A 6 -7.04 23.07 8.20
C LYS A 6 -5.59 22.86 7.79
N TRP A 7 -4.81 22.12 8.59
CA TRP A 7 -3.44 21.76 8.26
C TRP A 7 -3.37 20.89 7.00
N LEU A 8 -4.21 19.87 6.87
CA LEU A 8 -4.19 18.99 5.69
C LEU A 8 -4.47 19.76 4.39
N LEU A 9 -5.37 20.75 4.43
CA LEU A 9 -5.68 21.59 3.28
C LEU A 9 -4.52 22.49 2.85
N THR A 10 -3.62 22.88 3.76
CA THR A 10 -2.44 23.68 3.35
C THR A 10 -1.51 22.86 2.46
N LEU A 11 -1.44 21.53 2.64
CA LEU A 11 -0.59 20.65 1.83
C LEU A 11 -0.94 20.67 0.33
N ARG A 12 -2.20 20.96 -0.03
CA ARG A 12 -2.61 21.11 -1.44
C ARG A 12 -1.88 22.27 -2.12
N THR A 13 -1.64 23.35 -1.38
CA THR A 13 -1.00 24.57 -1.89
C THR A 13 0.53 24.48 -1.91
N LEU A 14 1.12 23.61 -1.08
CA LEU A 14 2.56 23.44 -1.02
C LEU A 14 3.12 22.77 -2.28
N PRO A 15 4.39 23.03 -2.64
CA PRO A 15 5.10 22.22 -3.62
C PRO A 15 5.09 20.74 -3.24
N THR A 16 4.96 19.87 -4.23
CA THR A 16 4.81 18.42 -4.04
C THR A 16 5.90 17.79 -3.20
N ALA A 17 7.15 18.24 -3.33
CA ALA A 17 8.26 17.77 -2.50
C ALA A 17 8.07 18.13 -1.01
N GLN A 18 7.65 19.35 -0.71
CA GLN A 18 7.42 19.80 0.67
C GLN A 18 6.20 19.11 1.28
N ALA A 19 5.10 18.99 0.53
CA ALA A 19 3.92 18.26 0.98
C ALA A 19 4.25 16.78 1.28
N ARG A 20 5.12 16.16 0.48
CA ARG A 20 5.62 14.80 0.74
C ARG A 20 6.41 14.72 2.05
N GLU A 21 7.32 15.66 2.30
CA GLU A 21 8.11 15.68 3.54
C GLU A 21 7.22 15.81 4.78
N GLU A 22 6.18 16.64 4.72
CA GLU A 22 5.19 16.74 5.81
C GLU A 22 4.50 15.40 6.08
N LEU A 23 4.09 14.68 5.03
CA LEU A 23 3.46 13.36 5.15
C LEU A 23 4.43 12.28 5.66
N LEU A 24 5.71 12.35 5.33
CA LEU A 24 6.72 11.38 5.77
C LEU A 24 7.06 11.49 7.26
N ARG A 25 6.63 12.55 7.96
CA ARG A 25 6.82 12.69 9.40
C ARG A 25 5.92 11.74 10.22
N PHE A 26 4.86 11.21 9.63
CA PHE A 26 3.95 10.30 10.33
C PHE A 26 4.53 8.88 10.39
N MET A 27 4.52 8.30 11.60
CA MET A 27 4.94 6.91 11.79
C MET A 27 4.08 5.96 10.94
N GLY A 28 4.74 5.10 10.16
CA GLY A 28 4.07 4.17 9.24
C GLY A 28 3.76 4.74 7.85
N VAL A 29 3.97 6.04 7.62
CA VAL A 29 3.85 6.63 6.28
C VAL A 29 5.19 6.58 5.57
N GLY A 30 5.35 5.58 4.71
CA GLY A 30 6.46 5.48 3.78
C GLY A 30 6.22 6.26 2.48
N ARG A 31 7.24 6.33 1.63
CA ARG A 31 7.20 7.11 0.38
C ARG A 31 6.04 6.75 -0.54
N LYS A 32 5.79 5.46 -0.75
CA LYS A 32 4.65 4.97 -1.54
C LYS A 32 3.32 5.48 -0.99
N VAL A 33 3.14 5.45 0.33
CA VAL A 33 1.90 5.86 0.99
C VAL A 33 1.72 7.37 0.89
N ALA A 34 2.78 8.14 1.14
CA ALA A 34 2.76 9.60 0.97
C ALA A 34 2.37 9.98 -0.47
N ASP A 35 2.96 9.33 -1.47
CA ASP A 35 2.65 9.59 -2.89
C ASP A 35 1.22 9.19 -3.26
N CYS A 36 0.68 8.09 -2.69
CA CYS A 36 -0.74 7.74 -2.82
C CYS A 36 -1.66 8.86 -2.30
N VAL A 37 -1.37 9.42 -1.13
CA VAL A 37 -2.17 10.51 -0.54
C VAL A 37 -2.05 11.80 -1.38
N LEU A 38 -0.85 12.11 -1.86
CA LEU A 38 -0.62 13.27 -2.72
C LEU A 38 -1.44 13.21 -4.00
N LEU A 39 -1.42 12.06 -4.68
CA LEU A 39 -2.14 11.86 -5.93
C LEU A 39 -3.66 11.84 -5.74
N MET A 40 -4.16 11.07 -4.76
CA MET A 40 -5.60 10.80 -4.64
C MET A 40 -6.36 11.85 -3.83
N SER A 41 -5.68 12.62 -2.98
CA SER A 41 -6.36 13.52 -2.03
C SER A 41 -5.86 14.97 -2.04
N LEU A 42 -4.64 15.23 -2.53
CA LEU A 42 -3.99 16.55 -2.46
C LEU A 42 -3.71 17.19 -3.84
N ASP A 43 -4.41 16.74 -4.88
CA ASP A 43 -4.40 17.31 -6.22
C ASP A 43 -3.01 17.34 -6.91
N LYS A 44 -2.11 16.42 -6.53
CA LYS A 44 -0.76 16.29 -7.14
C LYS A 44 -0.77 15.25 -8.26
N MET A 45 -1.32 15.64 -9.41
CA MET A 45 -1.58 14.75 -10.55
C MET A 45 -0.30 14.19 -11.19
N GLU A 46 0.84 14.86 -10.99
CA GLU A 46 2.15 14.49 -11.52
C GLU A 46 2.83 13.36 -10.71
N VAL A 47 2.32 13.03 -9.53
CA VAL A 47 2.93 12.05 -8.62
C VAL A 47 2.55 10.62 -9.02
N VAL A 48 3.54 9.74 -9.16
CA VAL A 48 3.34 8.30 -9.39
C VAL A 48 3.72 7.50 -8.14
N PRO A 49 2.74 6.88 -7.46
CA PRO A 49 3.03 5.97 -6.34
C PRO A 49 3.68 4.68 -6.87
N VAL A 50 4.98 4.48 -6.61
CA VAL A 50 5.69 3.27 -7.07
C VAL A 50 5.65 2.19 -6.00
N ASP A 51 4.98 1.08 -6.30
CA ASP A 51 5.04 -0.14 -5.49
C ASP A 51 5.68 -1.31 -6.26
N THR A 52 5.64 -2.51 -5.68
CA THR A 52 6.19 -3.71 -6.30
C THR A 52 5.51 -4.09 -7.62
N HIS A 53 4.21 -3.85 -7.76
CA HIS A 53 3.47 -4.13 -8.98
C HIS A 53 3.80 -3.10 -10.06
N VAL A 54 3.83 -1.82 -9.70
CA VAL A 54 4.19 -0.73 -10.63
C VAL A 54 5.59 -0.91 -11.17
N HIS A 55 6.54 -1.32 -10.33
CA HIS A 55 7.88 -1.66 -10.78
C HIS A 55 7.90 -2.84 -11.76
N GLN A 56 7.11 -3.89 -11.53
CA GLN A 56 7.00 -5.03 -12.46
C GLN A 56 6.44 -4.58 -13.81
N ILE A 57 5.42 -3.72 -13.80
CA ILE A 57 4.86 -3.09 -15.00
C ILE A 57 5.92 -2.27 -15.72
N ALA A 58 6.70 -1.47 -14.99
CA ALA A 58 7.79 -0.65 -15.53
C ALA A 58 8.87 -1.49 -16.23
N VAL A 59 9.26 -2.62 -15.63
CA VAL A 59 10.22 -3.57 -16.24
C VAL A 59 9.61 -4.24 -17.48
N LYS A 60 8.35 -4.69 -17.40
CA LYS A 60 7.67 -5.44 -18.47
C LYS A 60 7.35 -4.59 -19.70
N HIS A 61 6.86 -3.37 -19.50
CA HIS A 61 6.29 -2.55 -20.58
C HIS A 61 7.18 -1.37 -21.00
N TYR A 62 8.08 -0.92 -20.12
CA TYR A 62 8.89 0.29 -20.36
C TYR A 62 10.39 0.02 -20.42
N GLY A 63 10.79 -1.26 -20.45
CA GLY A 63 12.17 -1.68 -20.67
C GLY A 63 13.14 -1.20 -19.59
N MET A 64 12.67 -1.00 -18.36
CA MET A 64 13.57 -0.68 -17.24
C MET A 64 14.51 -1.87 -16.97
N SER A 65 15.81 -1.59 -16.93
CA SER A 65 16.85 -2.59 -16.65
C SER A 65 16.81 -3.01 -15.18
N GLY A 66 15.87 -3.89 -14.83
CA GLY A 66 15.82 -4.61 -13.57
C GLY A 66 15.74 -6.10 -13.88
N SER A 67 16.71 -6.88 -13.42
CA SER A 67 16.73 -8.34 -13.65
C SER A 67 15.42 -8.95 -13.17
N SER A 68 14.59 -9.40 -14.11
CA SER A 68 13.26 -9.99 -13.87
C SER A 68 13.29 -11.31 -13.10
N LYS A 69 14.46 -11.73 -12.58
CA LYS A 69 14.71 -13.05 -11.98
C LYS A 69 15.06 -13.01 -10.48
N ALA A 70 15.28 -11.84 -9.88
CA ALA A 70 15.48 -11.70 -8.44
C ALA A 70 14.36 -10.85 -7.81
N LYS A 71 13.96 -11.14 -6.58
CA LYS A 71 13.08 -10.25 -5.79
C LYS A 71 13.84 -8.96 -5.52
N THR A 72 13.70 -7.98 -6.41
CA THR A 72 14.33 -6.66 -6.25
C THR A 72 13.68 -5.96 -5.06
N ALA A 73 14.48 -5.68 -4.04
CA ALA A 73 14.04 -4.87 -2.91
C ALA A 73 13.77 -3.43 -3.39
N MET A 74 12.69 -2.82 -2.89
CA MET A 74 12.38 -1.41 -3.18
C MET A 74 13.36 -0.50 -2.45
N THR A 75 14.42 -0.09 -3.14
CA THR A 75 15.36 0.93 -2.65
C THR A 75 14.87 2.33 -3.03
N PRO A 76 15.24 3.38 -2.27
CA PRO A 76 14.88 4.76 -2.63
C PRO A 76 15.31 5.15 -4.04
N LYS A 77 16.53 4.76 -4.44
CA LYS A 77 17.06 5.00 -5.78
C LYS A 77 16.22 4.33 -6.87
N LEU A 78 15.86 3.06 -6.68
CA LEU A 78 15.01 2.34 -7.63
C LEU A 78 13.65 3.02 -7.77
N TYR A 79 13.07 3.47 -6.66
CA TYR A 79 11.82 4.21 -6.67
C TYR A 79 11.95 5.48 -7.51
N ASP A 80 13.01 6.26 -7.30
CA ASP A 80 13.28 7.48 -8.08
C ASP A 80 13.43 7.19 -9.57
N ASP A 81 14.21 6.18 -9.93
CA ASP A 81 14.44 5.80 -11.31
C ASP A 81 13.13 5.39 -12.01
N VAL A 82 12.28 4.60 -11.33
CA VAL A 82 10.96 4.20 -11.87
C VAL A 82 10.06 5.43 -12.02
N ASN A 83 9.95 6.24 -10.97
CA ASN A 83 9.09 7.42 -10.96
C ASN A 83 9.50 8.41 -12.07
N ASN A 84 10.79 8.72 -12.19
CA ASN A 84 11.32 9.63 -13.20
C ASN A 84 11.07 9.09 -14.62
N LYS A 85 11.26 7.78 -14.84
CA LYS A 85 10.99 7.15 -16.13
C LYS A 85 9.51 7.28 -16.51
N LEU A 86 8.61 6.91 -15.61
CA LEU A 86 7.17 6.96 -15.86
C LEU A 86 6.67 8.40 -16.04
N ALA A 87 7.13 9.33 -15.20
CA ALA A 87 6.82 10.76 -15.31
C ALA A 87 7.32 11.34 -16.65
N SER A 88 8.49 10.93 -17.14
CA SER A 88 9.02 11.38 -18.43
C SER A 88 8.17 10.94 -19.62
N ILE A 89 7.44 9.83 -19.50
CA ILE A 89 6.62 9.26 -20.56
C ILE A 89 5.19 9.82 -20.51
N TRP A 90 4.61 9.93 -19.32
CA TRP A 90 3.22 10.34 -19.14
C TRP A 90 3.02 11.83 -18.89
N GLY A 91 4.08 12.56 -18.57
CA GLY A 91 4.05 14.01 -18.36
C GLY A 91 3.25 14.43 -17.12
N THR A 92 2.55 15.56 -17.23
CA THR A 92 1.86 16.22 -16.10
C THR A 92 0.78 15.36 -15.45
N TYR A 93 0.19 14.41 -16.18
CA TYR A 93 -0.88 13.54 -15.70
C TYR A 93 -0.38 12.12 -15.39
N ALA A 94 0.91 11.98 -15.06
CA ALA A 94 1.52 10.68 -14.82
C ALA A 94 0.80 9.84 -13.76
N GLY A 95 0.32 10.43 -12.68
CA GLY A 95 -0.43 9.70 -11.65
C GLY A 95 -1.79 9.17 -12.13
N TRP A 96 -2.44 9.88 -13.05
CA TRP A 96 -3.70 9.43 -13.66
C TRP A 96 -3.45 8.28 -14.64
N ALA A 97 -2.45 8.41 -15.52
CA ALA A 97 -2.03 7.34 -16.42
C ALA A 97 -1.63 6.06 -15.66
N HIS A 98 -0.88 6.23 -14.56
CA HIS A 98 -0.54 5.15 -13.64
C HIS A 98 -1.79 4.42 -13.13
N SER A 99 -2.83 5.16 -12.73
CA SER A 99 -4.04 4.57 -12.13
C SER A 99 -4.80 3.68 -13.12
N VAL A 100 -4.86 4.10 -14.38
CA VAL A 100 -5.44 3.28 -15.47
C VAL A 100 -4.60 2.03 -15.70
N LEU A 101 -3.28 2.18 -15.82
CA LEU A 101 -2.38 1.06 -16.11
C LEU A 101 -2.37 0.04 -14.96
N PHE A 102 -2.29 0.50 -13.72
CA PHE A 102 -2.37 -0.34 -12.52
C PHE A 102 -3.66 -1.15 -12.51
N THR A 103 -4.80 -0.50 -12.81
CA THR A 103 -6.11 -1.18 -12.86
C THR A 103 -6.14 -2.26 -13.93
N SER A 104 -5.52 -2.03 -15.09
CA SER A 104 -5.47 -3.01 -16.18
C SER A 104 -4.63 -4.27 -15.87
N ASP A 105 -3.62 -4.16 -15.01
CA ASP A 105 -2.71 -5.27 -14.67
C ASP A 105 -3.23 -6.14 -13.50
N LEU A 106 -4.32 -5.72 -12.84
CA LEU A 106 -4.99 -6.52 -11.83
C LEU A 106 -5.56 -7.80 -12.46
N LYS A 107 -5.29 -8.96 -11.85
CA LYS A 107 -5.76 -10.29 -12.33
C LYS A 107 -7.26 -10.37 -12.56
N SER A 108 -8.06 -9.61 -11.82
CA SER A 108 -9.52 -9.56 -12.00
C SER A 108 -9.94 -8.92 -13.32
N PHE A 109 -9.08 -8.06 -13.89
CA PHE A 109 -9.34 -7.34 -15.14
C PHE A 109 -8.55 -7.89 -16.32
N SER A 110 -7.56 -8.77 -16.11
CA SER A 110 -6.78 -9.38 -17.20
C SER A 110 -7.61 -10.17 -18.20
N THR A 111 -8.82 -10.59 -17.82
CA THR A 111 -9.74 -11.38 -18.65
C THR A 111 -11.03 -10.61 -19.00
N TYR A 112 -11.13 -9.33 -18.61
CA TYR A 112 -12.34 -8.53 -18.87
C TYR A 112 -12.45 -8.24 -20.36
N GLY A 113 -13.53 -8.72 -21.00
CA GLY A 113 -13.76 -8.56 -22.44
C GLY A 113 -13.10 -9.61 -23.35
N LEU A 114 -12.39 -10.60 -22.79
CA LEU A 114 -11.92 -11.77 -23.55
C LEU A 114 -12.94 -12.91 -23.42
N PRO A 115 -13.19 -13.71 -24.48
CA PRO A 115 -14.02 -14.90 -24.38
C PRO A 115 -13.43 -15.81 -23.30
N SER A 116 -14.28 -16.27 -22.37
CA SER A 116 -13.90 -17.23 -21.34
C SER A 116 -13.09 -18.35 -21.99
N PRO A 117 -11.89 -18.71 -21.48
CA PRO A 117 -11.22 -19.90 -21.97
C PRO A 117 -12.20 -21.05 -21.77
N SER A 118 -12.68 -21.63 -22.88
CA SER A 118 -13.45 -22.85 -22.85
C SER A 118 -12.70 -23.86 -21.98
N PRO A 119 -13.38 -24.71 -21.20
CA PRO A 119 -12.73 -25.74 -20.39
C PRO A 119 -12.10 -26.78 -21.32
N SER A 120 -10.96 -26.44 -21.91
CA SER A 120 -10.09 -27.37 -22.59
C SER A 120 -9.31 -28.08 -21.49
N ALA A 121 -9.56 -29.38 -21.37
CA ALA A 121 -9.08 -30.28 -20.34
C ALA A 121 -7.69 -29.91 -19.79
N SER A 122 -7.64 -29.63 -18.49
CA SER A 122 -6.41 -29.52 -17.73
C SER A 122 -5.53 -30.76 -17.96
N PRO A 123 -4.22 -30.62 -18.25
CA PRO A 123 -3.29 -31.73 -18.12
C PRO A 123 -3.19 -32.10 -16.64
N VAL A 124 -3.59 -33.32 -16.31
CA VAL A 124 -3.49 -33.93 -14.98
C VAL A 124 -2.01 -33.95 -14.56
N LYS A 125 -1.65 -33.21 -13.50
CA LYS A 125 -0.36 -33.40 -12.82
C LYS A 125 -0.43 -34.64 -11.93
N PRO A 126 0.56 -35.55 -11.96
CA PRO A 126 0.54 -36.77 -11.18
C PRO A 126 0.77 -36.49 -9.69
N SER A 127 -0.21 -36.88 -8.87
CA SER A 127 -0.13 -36.88 -7.41
C SER A 127 0.81 -37.98 -6.92
N LYS A 128 1.78 -37.62 -6.07
CA LYS A 128 2.68 -38.56 -5.39
C LYS A 128 1.93 -39.31 -4.29
N LYS A 129 2.10 -40.63 -4.29
CA LYS A 129 1.60 -41.58 -3.28
C LYS A 129 2.15 -41.26 -1.89
N SER A 130 1.29 -41.29 -0.88
CA SER A 130 1.65 -41.64 0.50
C SER A 130 0.67 -42.70 1.00
N LYS A 131 1.23 -43.87 1.33
CA LYS A 131 0.60 -45.05 1.95
C LYS A 131 0.19 -44.77 3.41
N ILE A 132 -0.52 -45.76 3.95
CA ILE A 132 -0.73 -46.13 5.38
C ILE A 132 -2.09 -45.62 5.89
N LEU A 133 -2.98 -46.39 6.53
CA LEU A 133 -3.14 -47.82 6.85
C LEU A 133 -4.62 -47.99 7.28
N LEU A 134 -5.16 -49.17 7.03
CA LEU A 134 -6.51 -49.63 7.30
C LEU A 134 -6.77 -49.80 8.83
N GLU A 135 -7.93 -49.36 9.31
CA GLU A 135 -8.61 -50.00 10.46
C GLU A 135 -10.13 -49.84 10.29
N ASN A 136 -10.83 -50.92 10.62
CA ASN A 136 -12.15 -51.30 10.18
C ASN A 136 -13.28 -50.94 11.17
N GLN A 137 -14.48 -50.74 10.60
CA GLN A 137 -15.82 -51.05 11.14
C GLN A 137 -16.36 -50.24 12.34
N THR A 138 -17.54 -49.62 12.14
CA THR A 138 -18.85 -50.04 12.74
C THR A 138 -19.82 -48.86 12.89
N THR A 139 -20.90 -48.93 12.11
CA THR A 139 -22.30 -48.50 12.31
C THR A 139 -22.68 -47.34 13.26
N SER A 140 -23.52 -46.43 12.74
CA SER A 140 -24.88 -46.10 13.25
C SER A 140 -25.21 -44.59 13.35
N SER A 141 -26.26 -44.23 12.60
CA SER A 141 -27.37 -43.32 12.93
C SER A 141 -27.16 -41.84 13.28
N ILE A 142 -27.71 -40.99 12.38
CA ILE A 142 -28.70 -39.90 12.62
C ILE A 142 -28.51 -39.02 13.87
N SER A 143 -28.30 -37.72 13.66
CA SER A 143 -29.29 -36.68 14.03
C SER A 143 -28.83 -35.25 13.69
N LEU A 144 -29.82 -34.50 13.23
CA LEU A 144 -29.82 -33.07 12.99
C LEU A 144 -30.05 -32.34 14.32
N SER A 145 -29.18 -31.40 14.71
CA SER A 145 -29.54 -30.36 15.67
C SER A 145 -28.73 -29.08 15.48
N THR A 146 -29.47 -28.03 15.20
CA THR A 146 -29.17 -26.62 15.45
C THR A 146 -28.80 -26.38 16.91
N SER A 147 -27.72 -25.63 17.18
CA SER A 147 -27.74 -24.58 18.20
C SER A 147 -26.53 -23.64 18.09
N SER A 148 -26.87 -22.36 18.16
CA SER A 148 -26.02 -21.20 18.42
C SER A 148 -25.43 -21.24 19.85
N SER A 149 -24.15 -20.89 20.03
CA SER A 149 -23.68 -20.24 21.25
C SER A 149 -22.37 -19.44 21.04
N THR A 150 -22.38 -18.26 21.64
CA THR A 150 -21.40 -17.16 21.68
C THR A 150 -20.22 -17.40 22.66
N PRO A 151 -19.18 -16.52 22.69
CA PRO A 151 -17.81 -16.87 23.04
C PRO A 151 -17.46 -16.67 24.53
N SER A 152 -16.37 -17.31 25.00
CA SER A 152 -15.82 -17.08 26.34
C SER A 152 -14.31 -16.84 26.38
N LYS A 153 -13.97 -15.91 27.28
CA LYS A 153 -12.71 -15.23 27.62
C LYS A 153 -11.67 -16.12 28.34
N ARG A 154 -10.37 -15.76 28.23
CA ARG A 154 -9.32 -15.58 29.28
C ARG A 154 -7.91 -15.69 28.66
N LYS A 155 -6.81 -15.05 29.11
CA LYS A 155 -6.48 -14.17 30.25
C LYS A 155 -5.10 -13.52 29.96
N ARG A 156 -4.89 -12.30 30.44
CA ARG A 156 -3.62 -11.54 30.46
C ARG A 156 -2.93 -11.70 31.83
N PRO A 157 -1.59 -11.60 31.93
CA PRO A 157 -0.93 -11.15 33.16
C PRO A 157 -0.37 -9.72 32.99
N ALA A 158 -0.40 -8.98 34.10
CA ALA A 158 0.03 -7.60 34.24
C ALA A 158 1.44 -7.53 34.84
N GLU A 159 2.23 -6.53 34.44
CA GLU A 159 3.34 -6.03 35.25
C GLU A 159 3.48 -4.51 35.05
N THR A 160 3.73 -3.83 36.16
CA THR A 160 3.64 -2.39 36.39
C THR A 160 5.04 -1.82 36.51
N LEU A 161 5.43 -0.81 35.72
CA LEU A 161 6.54 0.08 36.03
C LEU A 161 6.27 1.50 35.49
N THR A 162 6.70 2.48 36.28
CA THR A 162 6.33 3.90 36.38
C THR A 162 6.94 4.83 35.30
N PRO A 163 6.40 6.07 35.11
CA PRO A 163 6.84 6.98 34.05
C PRO A 163 7.97 7.94 34.50
N PRO A 164 8.97 8.23 33.63
CA PRO A 164 9.82 9.39 33.81
C PRO A 164 9.42 10.58 32.92
N LYS A 165 9.09 11.66 33.62
CA LYS A 165 9.11 13.10 33.31
C LYS A 165 9.69 13.56 31.95
N THR A 166 8.86 14.24 31.18
CA THR A 166 9.23 15.28 30.19
C THR A 166 9.83 16.52 30.86
N PRO A 167 10.85 17.16 30.26
CA PRO A 167 11.07 18.59 30.42
C PRO A 167 10.43 19.36 29.25
N VAL A 168 9.44 20.17 29.60
CA VAL A 168 8.87 21.24 28.78
C VAL A 168 9.96 22.29 28.58
N ARG A 169 10.26 22.66 27.32
CA ARG A 169 10.94 23.93 27.03
C ARG A 169 9.91 24.87 26.44
N GLU A 170 9.48 25.84 27.25
CA GLU A 170 8.91 27.09 26.77
C GLU A 170 9.90 27.76 25.80
N VAL A 171 9.41 28.19 24.66
CA VAL A 171 10.01 29.33 23.95
C VAL A 171 8.94 30.39 23.88
N SER A 172 9.15 31.41 24.70
CA SER A 172 8.33 32.61 24.77
C SER A 172 8.43 33.43 23.48
N CYS A 173 7.30 34.03 23.14
CA CYS A 173 7.04 34.92 22.01
C CYS A 173 7.90 36.20 22.09
N THR A 174 8.54 36.60 20.99
CA THR A 174 8.75 38.02 20.71
C THR A 174 8.41 38.33 19.26
N SER A 175 7.34 39.09 19.11
CA SER A 175 6.95 39.83 17.93
C SER A 175 8.03 40.84 17.57
N HIS A 176 8.42 40.91 16.30
CA HIS A 176 8.96 42.13 15.69
C HIS A 176 8.39 42.28 14.29
N LEU A 177 7.26 42.98 14.23
CA LEU A 177 6.88 43.78 13.07
C LEU A 177 8.02 44.78 12.82
N ARG A 178 8.53 44.84 11.59
CA ARG A 178 8.96 46.10 10.98
C ARG A 178 8.92 45.96 9.45
N ASN A 179 7.91 46.63 8.88
CA ASN A 179 7.90 47.11 7.50
C ASN A 179 9.17 47.92 7.22
N CYS A 180 9.77 47.73 6.04
CA CYS A 180 10.50 48.78 5.34
C CYS A 180 10.37 48.53 3.83
N THR A 181 9.49 49.30 3.20
CA THR A 181 9.54 49.65 1.78
C THR A 181 10.70 50.62 1.56
N GLY A 182 11.45 50.40 0.48
CA GLY A 182 12.49 51.27 -0.06
C GLY A 182 12.80 50.82 -1.48
#